data_AF-M0L426-F1
#
_entry.id   AF-M0L426-F1
#
_cell.length_a   1.000
_cell.length_b   1.000
_cell.length_c   1.000
_cell.angle_alpha   90.00
_cell.angle_beta   90.00
_cell.angle_gamma   90.00
#
_symmetry.space_group_name_H-M   'P 1'
#
loop_
_entity.id
_entity.type
_entity.pdbx_description
1 polymer ?
#
loop_
_entity_poly.entity_id
_entity_poly.type
_entity_poly.pdbx_seq_one_letter_code
_entity_poly.pdbx_strand_id
1 'polypeptide(L)'
;MTATMQSEGQTVEMTGRFYQGDMYWSFDQQGQQMEMYHIGNSTYTVAGGQCLRGTMQQGMDRDEVDPGQFSDQPEENPDITPVGRDTIDGEEVLVYEISQGGSQEPVTYYILADSGYPRRIEAESMRWDFHSWGSVEPIQKPEGDCQSMPGGGMTADGAS
;
A
#
# COMPACT_ATOMS: atom_id res chain seq x y z
N MET A 1 0.92 -5.87 8.70
CA MET A 1 -0.03 -6.07 7.59
C MET A 1 0.45 -7.24 6.75
N THR A 2 -0.49 -7.96 6.16
CA THR A 2 -0.24 -9.03 5.18
C THR A 2 -0.98 -8.72 3.90
N ALA A 3 -0.46 -9.18 2.77
CA ALA A 3 -1.11 -9.02 1.48
C ALA A 3 -0.96 -10.30 0.67
N THR A 4 -2.01 -10.66 -0.06
CA THR A 4 -1.97 -11.67 -1.10
C THR A 4 -2.32 -11.01 -2.42
N MET A 5 -1.59 -11.39 -3.47
CA MET A 5 -1.84 -10.90 -4.83
C MET A 5 -1.71 -12.05 -5.81
N GLN A 6 -2.62 -12.15 -6.77
CA GLN A 6 -2.50 -13.05 -7.90
C GLN A 6 -1.64 -12.39 -8.98
N SER A 7 -0.53 -13.02 -9.34
CA SER A 7 0.35 -12.60 -10.42
C SER A 7 0.75 -13.81 -11.25
N GLU A 8 0.54 -13.75 -12.57
CA GLU A 8 0.90 -14.81 -13.52
C GLU A 8 0.34 -16.21 -13.14
N GLY A 9 -0.85 -16.26 -12.53
CA GLY A 9 -1.48 -17.50 -12.07
C GLY A 9 -0.91 -18.08 -10.78
N GLN A 10 -0.05 -17.33 -10.09
CA GLN A 10 0.49 -17.67 -8.78
C GLN A 10 0.01 -16.67 -7.73
N THR A 11 -0.27 -17.16 -6.53
CA THR A 11 -0.51 -16.30 -5.36
C THR A 11 0.82 -15.95 -4.73
N VAL A 12 1.13 -14.66 -4.69
CA VAL A 12 2.27 -14.11 -3.95
C VAL A 12 1.77 -13.64 -2.59
N GLU A 13 2.40 -14.13 -1.53
CA GLU A 13 2.16 -13.67 -0.17
C GLU A 13 3.24 -12.64 0.21
N MET A 14 2.80 -11.53 0.79
CA MET A 14 3.64 -10.43 1.20
C MET A 14 3.32 -10.07 2.64
N THR A 15 4.35 -9.69 3.39
CA THR A 15 4.22 -9.14 4.74
C THR A 15 4.80 -7.74 4.75
N GLY A 16 4.20 -6.83 5.51
CA GLY A 16 4.63 -5.45 5.49
C GLY A 16 4.30 -4.67 6.75
N ARG A 17 4.86 -3.46 6.79
CA ARG A 17 4.67 -2.46 7.84
C ARG A 17 4.48 -1.09 7.20
N PHE A 18 3.70 -0.26 7.87
CA PHE A 18 3.51 1.13 7.54
C PHE A 18 3.75 1.97 8.80
N TYR A 19 4.54 3.04 8.69
CA TYR A 19 4.81 3.94 9.79
C TYR A 19 4.94 5.37 9.28
N GLN A 20 3.97 6.24 9.58
CA GLN A 20 4.01 7.68 9.27
C GLN A 20 4.33 8.03 7.81
N GLY A 21 3.89 7.21 6.85
CA GLY A 21 4.17 7.40 5.42
C GLY A 21 5.30 6.52 4.89
N ASP A 22 6.17 6.01 5.75
CA ASP A 22 7.16 5.02 5.37
C ASP A 22 6.51 3.64 5.27
N MET A 23 7.01 2.82 4.35
CA MET A 23 6.47 1.50 4.05
C MET A 23 7.59 0.46 3.91
N TYR A 24 7.32 -0.75 4.37
CA TYR A 24 8.19 -1.91 4.23
C TYR A 24 7.37 -3.10 3.75
N TRP A 25 7.93 -3.86 2.80
CA TRP A 25 7.41 -5.13 2.33
C TRP A 25 8.50 -6.18 2.29
N SER A 26 8.14 -7.41 2.63
CA SER A 26 8.94 -8.62 2.46
C SER A 26 8.08 -9.70 1.81
N PHE A 27 8.61 -10.34 0.79
CA PHE A 27 7.94 -11.43 0.07
C PHE A 27 8.96 -12.36 -0.57
N ASP A 28 8.56 -13.60 -0.80
CA ASP A 28 9.38 -14.58 -1.51
C ASP A 28 9.07 -14.55 -3.00
N GLN A 29 10.11 -14.46 -3.82
CA GLN A 29 10.02 -14.55 -5.28
C GLN A 29 11.03 -15.57 -5.79
N GLN A 30 10.54 -16.65 -6.42
CA GLN A 30 11.36 -17.73 -6.98
C GLN A 30 12.37 -18.34 -5.97
N GLY A 31 11.97 -18.45 -4.70
CA GLY A 31 12.82 -18.99 -3.63
C GLY A 31 13.86 -18.02 -3.08
N GLN A 32 13.77 -16.74 -3.45
CA GLN A 32 14.60 -15.67 -2.93
C GLN A 32 13.73 -14.66 -2.17
N GLN A 33 14.12 -14.34 -0.94
CA GLN A 33 13.48 -13.28 -0.17
C GLN A 33 13.83 -11.92 -0.78
N MET A 34 12.78 -11.13 -1.04
CA MET A 34 12.83 -9.77 -1.54
C MET A 34 12.32 -8.83 -0.46
N GLU A 35 13.02 -7.72 -0.24
CA GLU A 35 12.59 -6.66 0.68
C GLU A 35 12.53 -5.32 -0.05
N MET A 36 11.47 -4.56 0.21
CA MET A 36 11.25 -3.24 -0.36
C MET A 36 10.97 -2.24 0.75
N TYR A 37 11.63 -1.10 0.70
CA TYR A 37 11.46 -0.01 1.66
C TYR A 37 11.14 1.26 0.90
N HIS A 38 10.14 1.99 1.35
CA HIS A 38 9.86 3.35 0.93
C HIS A 38 9.99 4.24 2.16
N ILE A 39 11.00 5.10 2.17
CA ILE A 39 11.32 5.97 3.31
C ILE A 39 11.49 7.39 2.78
N GLY A 40 10.57 8.28 3.14
CA GLY A 40 10.44 9.58 2.51
C GLY A 40 10.39 9.47 0.98
N ASN A 41 11.34 10.09 0.27
CA ASN A 41 11.41 10.05 -1.19
C ASN A 41 12.38 8.98 -1.74
N SER A 42 12.86 8.07 -0.90
CA SER A 42 13.81 7.02 -1.30
C SER A 42 13.13 5.66 -1.30
N THR A 43 13.38 4.89 -2.35
CA THR A 43 13.01 3.47 -2.40
C THR A 43 14.27 2.62 -2.33
N TYR A 44 14.25 1.57 -1.53
CA TYR A 44 15.31 0.59 -1.42
C TYR A 44 14.77 -0.79 -1.76
N THR A 45 15.54 -1.56 -2.52
CA THR A 45 15.24 -2.96 -2.83
C THR A 45 16.42 -3.82 -2.38
N VAL A 46 16.16 -4.81 -1.54
CA VAL A 46 17.14 -5.79 -1.08
C VAL A 46 16.78 -7.16 -1.63
N ALA A 47 17.75 -7.80 -2.26
CA ALA A 47 17.56 -9.05 -2.98
C ALA A 47 18.89 -9.81 -3.06
N GLY A 48 18.95 -11.05 -2.55
CA GLY A 48 20.13 -11.92 -2.76
C GLY A 48 21.44 -11.33 -2.22
N GLY A 49 21.36 -10.56 -1.12
CA GLY A 49 22.51 -9.88 -0.51
C GLY A 49 22.93 -8.57 -1.20
N GLN A 50 22.23 -8.15 -2.25
CA GLN A 50 22.43 -6.84 -2.89
C GLN A 50 21.39 -5.84 -2.36
N CYS A 51 21.82 -4.59 -2.15
CA CYS A 51 20.91 -3.48 -1.85
C CYS A 51 21.03 -2.40 -2.93
N LEU A 52 19.89 -2.05 -3.53
CA LEU A 52 19.76 -0.99 -4.52
C LEU A 52 18.92 0.15 -3.96
N ARG A 53 19.35 1.39 -4.21
CA ARG A 53 18.63 2.61 -3.85
C ARG A 53 18.16 3.33 -5.12
N GLY A 54 16.91 3.75 -5.15
CA GLY A 54 16.36 4.60 -6.20
C GLY A 54 15.27 5.53 -5.68
N THR A 55 14.49 6.07 -6.62
CA THR A 55 13.27 6.83 -6.38
C THR A 55 12.15 6.12 -7.12
N MET A 56 11.05 5.75 -6.46
CA MET A 56 9.89 5.27 -7.22
C MET A 56 9.34 6.41 -8.09
N GLN A 57 9.09 6.13 -9.37
CA GLN A 57 8.25 6.99 -10.21
C GLN A 57 6.75 6.75 -9.99
N GLN A 58 6.39 5.63 -9.34
CA GLN A 58 5.01 5.26 -9.04
C GLN A 58 4.87 5.00 -7.54
N GLY A 59 4.89 6.07 -6.75
CA GLY A 59 4.28 6.07 -5.42
C GLY A 59 2.79 6.40 -5.57
N MET A 60 1.98 6.07 -4.56
CA MET A 60 0.72 6.78 -4.38
C MET A 60 1.08 8.24 -4.12
N ASP A 61 0.81 9.10 -5.09
CA ASP A 61 1.13 10.52 -4.96
C ASP A 61 0.22 11.10 -3.86
N ARG A 62 0.81 11.47 -2.72
CA ARG A 62 0.04 12.05 -1.62
C ARG A 62 -0.55 13.40 -2.02
N ASP A 63 0.01 14.05 -3.04
CA ASP A 63 -0.50 15.32 -3.55
C ASP A 63 -1.81 15.13 -4.34
N GLU A 64 -2.14 13.92 -4.78
CA GLU A 64 -3.45 13.59 -5.40
C GLU A 64 -4.58 13.42 -4.36
N VAL A 65 -4.23 13.25 -3.08
CA VAL A 65 -5.19 13.12 -1.98
C VAL A 65 -5.25 14.43 -1.22
N ASP A 66 -6.28 15.25 -1.45
CA ASP A 66 -6.58 16.43 -0.63
C ASP A 66 -7.55 16.05 0.50
N PRO A 67 -7.04 15.74 1.72
CA PRO A 67 -7.91 15.38 2.84
C PRO A 67 -8.85 16.52 3.25
N GLY A 68 -8.54 17.78 2.90
CA GLY A 68 -9.39 18.93 3.19
C GLY A 68 -10.66 19.02 2.34
N GLN A 69 -10.79 18.21 1.28
CA GLN A 69 -12.01 18.10 0.48
C GLN A 69 -13.10 17.28 1.17
N PHE A 70 -12.74 16.42 2.11
CA PHE A 70 -13.65 15.51 2.78
C PHE A 70 -13.96 16.02 4.19
N SER A 71 -15.23 15.93 4.59
CA SER A 71 -15.59 16.22 5.97
C SER A 71 -15.12 15.08 6.87
N ASP A 72 -14.65 15.39 8.08
CA ASP A 72 -14.41 14.40 9.12
C ASP A 72 -15.72 13.76 9.64
N GLN A 73 -16.88 14.28 9.24
CA GLN A 73 -18.20 13.71 9.51
C GLN A 73 -18.65 12.82 8.34
N PRO A 74 -18.75 11.49 8.51
CA PRO A 74 -19.09 10.58 7.42
C PRO A 74 -20.42 10.91 6.72
N GLU A 75 -21.43 11.38 7.46
CA GLU A 75 -22.75 11.73 6.93
C GLU A 75 -22.73 12.94 5.98
N GLU A 76 -21.68 13.76 6.06
CA GLU A 76 -21.46 14.90 5.17
C GLU A 76 -20.73 14.50 3.87
N ASN A 77 -20.35 13.22 3.71
CA ASN A 77 -19.74 12.65 2.50
C ASN A 77 -20.65 11.55 1.90
N PRO A 78 -21.84 11.90 1.36
CA PRO A 78 -22.87 10.92 0.97
C PRO A 78 -22.42 9.94 -0.12
N ASP A 79 -21.47 10.35 -0.98
CA ASP A 79 -20.87 9.49 -2.00
C ASP A 79 -19.96 8.38 -1.41
N ILE A 80 -19.69 8.42 -0.11
CA ILE A 80 -18.89 7.46 0.65
C ILE A 80 -19.72 6.92 1.82
N THR A 81 -20.94 6.45 1.54
CA THR A 81 -21.78 5.77 2.53
C THR A 81 -21.43 4.28 2.57
N PRO A 82 -21.29 3.63 3.75
CA PRO A 82 -21.02 2.21 3.81
C PRO A 82 -22.20 1.40 3.26
N VAL A 83 -21.90 0.39 2.45
CA VAL A 83 -22.89 -0.56 1.91
C VAL A 83 -23.30 -1.61 2.94
N GLY A 84 -22.53 -1.76 4.02
CA GLY A 84 -22.82 -2.74 5.05
C GLY A 84 -21.92 -2.65 6.28
N ARG A 85 -22.13 -3.61 7.18
CA ARG A 85 -21.32 -3.84 8.39
C ARG A 85 -20.97 -5.31 8.49
N ASP A 86 -19.80 -5.62 9.02
CA ASP A 86 -19.33 -6.98 9.25
C ASP A 86 -18.44 -7.07 10.49
N THR A 87 -17.88 -8.24 10.77
CA THR A 87 -16.92 -8.49 11.85
C THR A 87 -15.72 -9.28 11.34
N ILE A 88 -14.51 -8.77 11.56
CA ILE A 88 -13.25 -9.46 11.23
C ILE A 88 -12.46 -9.62 12.52
N ASP A 89 -12.12 -10.86 12.89
CA ASP A 89 -11.37 -11.20 14.11
C ASP A 89 -11.95 -10.61 15.41
N GLY A 90 -13.27 -10.42 15.44
CA GLY A 90 -13.99 -9.85 16.58
C GLY A 90 -14.08 -8.32 16.58
N GLU A 91 -13.52 -7.65 15.58
CA GLU A 91 -13.60 -6.18 15.41
C GLU A 91 -14.74 -5.80 14.46
N GLU A 92 -15.59 -4.84 14.85
CA GLU A 92 -16.67 -4.32 13.99
C GLU A 92 -16.06 -3.48 12.85
N VAL A 93 -16.51 -3.77 11.61
CA VAL A 93 -16.07 -3.04 10.42
C VAL A 93 -17.25 -2.49 9.62
N LEU A 94 -17.05 -1.32 9.04
CA LEU A 94 -17.90 -0.72 8.01
C LEU A 94 -17.38 -1.15 6.63
N VAL A 95 -18.28 -1.58 5.75
CA VAL A 95 -17.96 -2.08 4.41
C VAL A 95 -18.29 -1.00 3.39
N TYR A 96 -17.31 -0.66 2.55
CA TYR A 96 -17.46 0.28 1.43
C TYR A 96 -17.06 -0.41 0.13
N GLU A 97 -17.85 -0.19 -0.92
CA GLU A 97 -17.53 -0.65 -2.27
C GLU A 97 -17.26 0.57 -3.15
N ILE A 98 -16.03 0.69 -3.63
CA ILE A 98 -15.58 1.85 -4.41
C ILE A 98 -15.24 1.38 -5.82
N SER A 99 -15.98 1.90 -6.81
CA SER A 99 -15.67 1.66 -8.22
C SER A 99 -14.36 2.37 -8.60
N GLN A 100 -13.41 1.63 -9.15
CA GLN A 100 -12.19 2.19 -9.72
C GLN A 100 -12.45 2.53 -11.20
N GLY A 101 -12.10 3.74 -11.63
CA GLY A 101 -12.26 4.15 -13.03
C GLY A 101 -11.56 3.19 -13.98
N GLY A 102 -12.32 2.43 -14.77
CA GLY A 102 -11.78 1.46 -15.74
C GLY A 102 -11.85 -0.01 -15.33
N SER A 103 -12.22 -0.33 -14.08
CA SER A 103 -12.47 -1.71 -13.63
C SER A 103 -13.97 -2.02 -13.58
N GLN A 104 -14.34 -3.27 -13.92
CA GLN A 104 -15.74 -3.73 -13.82
C GLN A 104 -16.12 -4.11 -12.39
N GLU A 105 -15.17 -4.63 -11.62
CA GLU A 105 -15.35 -5.03 -10.23
C GLU A 105 -14.94 -3.88 -9.30
N PRO A 106 -15.75 -3.55 -8.27
CA PRO A 106 -15.36 -2.57 -7.26
C PRO A 106 -14.24 -3.10 -6.36
N VAL A 107 -13.53 -2.19 -5.70
CA VAL A 107 -12.63 -2.52 -4.59
C VAL A 107 -13.42 -2.39 -3.29
N THR A 108 -13.38 -3.43 -2.47
CA THR A 108 -14.07 -3.46 -1.18
C THR A 108 -13.12 -3.07 -0.06
N TYR A 109 -13.50 -2.06 0.71
CA TYR A 109 -12.79 -1.57 1.89
C TYR A 109 -13.55 -1.93 3.15
N TYR A 110 -12.86 -2.55 4.09
CA TYR A 110 -13.35 -2.87 5.42
C TYR A 110 -12.63 -1.96 6.41
N ILE A 111 -13.36 -1.02 7.00
CA ILE A 111 -12.82 0.02 7.89
C ILE A 111 -13.29 -0.23 9.32
N LEU A 112 -12.39 -0.23 10.29
CA LEU A 112 -12.74 -0.39 11.71
C LEU A 112 -13.71 0.71 12.13
N ALA A 113 -14.87 0.32 12.66
CA ALA A 113 -15.92 1.27 13.05
C ALA A 113 -15.45 2.24 14.15
N ASP A 114 -14.60 1.74 15.05
CA ASP A 114 -14.16 2.47 16.24
C ASP A 114 -13.07 3.51 15.94
N SER A 115 -12.17 3.20 15.00
CA SER A 115 -10.96 3.99 14.77
C SER A 115 -10.84 4.61 13.38
N GLY A 116 -11.66 4.17 12.41
CA GLY A 116 -11.57 4.59 11.02
C GLY A 116 -10.35 4.03 10.27
N TYR A 117 -9.57 3.12 10.86
CA TYR A 117 -8.43 2.53 10.17
C TYR A 117 -8.87 1.38 9.26
N PRO A 118 -8.20 1.18 8.10
CA PRO A 118 -8.49 0.02 7.28
C PRO A 118 -8.12 -1.26 8.05
N ARG A 119 -9.02 -2.24 8.03
CA ARG A 119 -8.81 -3.61 8.49
C ARG A 119 -8.53 -4.54 7.33
N ARG A 120 -9.24 -4.37 6.21
CA ARG A 120 -9.01 -5.13 4.97
C ARG A 120 -9.31 -4.29 3.74
N ILE A 121 -8.56 -4.52 2.68
CA ILE A 121 -8.88 -4.08 1.33
C ILE A 121 -8.89 -5.32 0.43
N GLU A 122 -9.93 -5.49 -0.37
CA GLU A 122 -10.11 -6.66 -1.22
C GLU A 122 -10.53 -6.25 -2.63
N ALA A 123 -9.94 -6.91 -3.62
CA ALA A 123 -10.29 -6.85 -5.03
C ALA A 123 -10.15 -8.26 -5.61
N GLU A 124 -10.64 -8.50 -6.82
CA GLU A 124 -10.66 -9.83 -7.46
C GLU A 124 -9.31 -10.59 -7.36
N SER A 125 -8.19 -9.89 -7.57
CA SER A 125 -6.85 -10.46 -7.59
C SER A 125 -6.00 -10.12 -6.35
N MET A 126 -6.53 -9.41 -5.36
CA MET A 126 -5.74 -8.82 -4.29
C MET A 126 -6.50 -8.79 -2.97
N ARG A 127 -5.82 -9.14 -1.88
CA ARG A 127 -6.36 -8.95 -0.54
C ARG A 127 -5.28 -8.48 0.42
N TRP A 128 -5.52 -7.35 1.07
CA TRP A 128 -4.63 -6.75 2.06
C TRP A 128 -5.31 -6.77 3.42
N ASP A 129 -4.65 -7.35 4.42
CA ASP A 129 -5.09 -7.43 5.79
C ASP A 129 -4.20 -6.55 6.68
N PHE A 130 -4.81 -5.52 7.26
CA PHE A 130 -4.17 -4.56 8.13
C PHE A 130 -4.47 -4.89 9.58
N HIS A 131 -3.49 -4.70 10.44
CA HIS A 131 -3.58 -4.97 11.87
C HIS A 131 -2.44 -4.26 12.60
N SER A 132 -2.46 -4.28 13.93
CA SER A 132 -1.38 -3.74 14.78
C SER A 132 -1.13 -2.24 14.58
N TRP A 133 -2.15 -1.47 14.23
CA TRP A 133 -2.09 -0.02 14.13
C TRP A 133 -1.58 0.59 15.45
N GLY A 134 -0.68 1.59 15.34
CA GLY A 134 -0.07 2.26 16.50
C GLY A 134 0.92 1.43 17.33
N SER A 135 1.08 0.14 17.03
CA SER A 135 1.95 -0.79 17.76
C SER A 135 3.11 -1.31 16.89
N VAL A 136 3.62 -0.47 16.00
CA VAL A 136 4.70 -0.80 15.07
C VAL A 136 5.90 0.12 15.27
N GLU A 137 7.09 -0.46 15.24
CA GLU A 137 8.34 0.29 15.32
C GLU A 137 8.59 1.10 14.03
N PRO A 138 9.30 2.23 14.11
CA PRO A 138 9.72 2.99 12.94
C PRO A 138 10.50 2.13 11.94
N ILE A 139 10.22 2.31 10.66
CA ILE A 139 10.90 1.59 9.58
C ILE A 139 12.28 2.21 9.39
N GLN A 140 13.32 1.39 9.52
CA GLN A 140 14.70 1.80 9.28
C GLN A 140 15.11 1.44 7.85
N LYS A 141 16.06 2.21 7.31
CA LYS A 141 16.72 1.87 6.05
C LYS A 141 17.41 0.49 6.15
N PRO A 142 17.64 -0.20 5.02
CA PRO A 142 18.44 -1.42 5.00
C PRO A 142 19.82 -1.21 5.61
N GLU A 143 20.36 -2.27 6.21
CA GLU A 143 21.75 -2.29 6.67
C GLU A 143 22.72 -2.28 5.47
N GLY A 144 23.84 -1.57 5.61
CA GLY A 144 24.88 -1.47 4.59
C GLY A 144 24.72 -0.29 3.62
N ASP A 145 25.69 -0.18 2.70
CA ASP A 145 25.74 0.87 1.69
C ASP A 145 25.01 0.41 0.41
N CYS A 146 23.74 0.80 0.30
CA CYS A 146 22.94 0.51 -0.89
C CYS A 146 23.49 1.26 -2.10
N GLN A 147 23.69 0.53 -3.20
CA GLN A 147 24.17 1.10 -4.45
C GLN A 147 23.06 1.94 -5.07
N SER A 148 23.35 3.20 -5.36
CA SER A 148 22.43 4.03 -6.12
C SER A 148 22.24 3.41 -7.50
N MET A 149 20.99 3.14 -7.88
CA MET A 149 20.65 2.96 -9.28
C MET A 149 21.00 4.26 -10.02
N PRO A 150 21.63 4.19 -11.20
CA PRO A 150 21.88 5.38 -12.00
C PRO A 150 20.55 6.10 -12.25
N GLY A 151 20.42 7.32 -11.73
CA GLY A 151 19.18 8.09 -11.76
C GLY A 151 18.70 8.38 -13.18
N GLY A 152 17.40 8.16 -13.41
CA GLY A 152 16.72 8.34 -14.69
C GLY A 152 16.72 9.79 -15.19
N GLY A 153 16.84 9.91 -16.51
CA GLY A 153 16.60 11.11 -17.28
C GLY A 153 16.37 10.71 -18.73
N MET A 154 15.16 10.24 -19.08
CA MET A 154 14.69 10.55 -20.43
C MET A 154 14.27 12.00 -20.38
N THR A 155 15.19 12.87 -20.75
CA THR A 155 14.85 14.21 -21.22
C THR A 155 13.71 14.07 -22.22
N ALA A 156 12.58 14.72 -21.92
CA ALA A 156 11.67 15.18 -22.95
C ALA A 156 12.43 16.23 -23.78
N ASP A 157 13.26 15.78 -24.71
CA ASP A 157 13.85 16.61 -25.75
C ASP A 157 13.83 15.82 -27.04
N GLY A 158 12.85 16.18 -27.85
CA GLY A 158 12.63 15.63 -29.18
C GLY A 158 11.53 16.40 -29.90
N ALA A 159 11.52 17.73 -29.75
CA ALA A 159 10.87 18.58 -30.72
C ALA A 159 11.61 18.45 -32.06
N SER A 160 10.91 17.99 -33.09
CA SER A 160 11.03 18.39 -34.49
C SER A 160 9.79 17.95 -35.25
#